data_AF-A0A9W7I6B0-F1
#
_entry.id   AF-A0A9W7I6B0-F1
#
_cell.length_a   1.000
_cell.length_b   1.000
_cell.length_c   1.000
_cell.angle_alpha   90.00
_cell.angle_beta   90.00
_cell.angle_gamma   90.00
#
_symmetry.space_group_name_H-M   'P 1'
#
loop_
_entity.id
_entity.type
_entity.pdbx_description
1 polymer ?
#
loop_
_entity_poly.entity_id
_entity_poly.type
_entity_poly.pdbx_seq_one_letter_code
_entity_poly.pdbx_strand_id
1 'polypeptide(L)'
;MAIRRRTSGPIIPSSEGAAGSCFILFRKEADYALYSPYILCLAAGSLNIDAFRHCISQDVPILKAFARALELAEDWSDEDDEKLDISKLRKSILGALKLHDSFVEEWGLDLIQECPVNPATLKYTEFVLATASGDVAELKAQGKLTTRFGRTKVAAYALGAITPCVRLHGFLGKELQAFADPNEGNHPYQKWIFNYSSEDFKDLVKQTEDLMDKLSLCFTGDELKINENVYQQGLKLLAEFFYAQPLAQPTVVPLTKDLHPARDRLMLFSDFDLTCTEIDSAAILAELAIFTAPKSHKPPKRRKSSPRASKSPPKSPEPEPPEPPRYYKSRRLPKLPRPPEPPESDDEIENQPEGQVRRMLSAEVKNAWGEISRDYTEQFEQCIESILPSQKVEFNYENLHTALQEVSDFEKRENSKVVESGLLKGLRLENIKRAGQGMIFQDGCISFFQRIIKDENLNASVHILSYCWCSDFVRAAFSSAAQGLEVVNIHANEFGFEESISTGEIIGKIESPIDKVEAFNHILQGCSDDKRKLTVFIGDSVGDLLCLLKADIGIVIGSSASLRTVGEHYGVSFVPLFPGLVKKQKECDEGSDCLWKGESGILYTVERWDEIHAFVLGF
;
A
#
# COMPACT_ATOMS: atom_id res chain seq x y z
N MET A 1 1.25 22.11 -26.99
CA MET A 1 0.45 20.87 -27.00
C MET A 1 0.39 20.32 -25.58
N ALA A 2 -0.76 20.46 -24.92
CA ALA A 2 -0.98 20.08 -23.54
C ALA A 2 -0.94 18.55 -23.38
N ILE A 3 0.02 18.05 -22.61
CA ILE A 3 0.15 16.62 -22.28
C ILE A 3 -0.58 16.41 -20.95
N ARG A 4 -1.70 15.69 -20.99
CA ARG A 4 -2.44 15.20 -19.82
C ARG A 4 -1.50 14.42 -18.91
N ARG A 5 -1.44 14.81 -17.64
CA ARG A 5 -0.84 14.04 -16.54
C ARG A 5 -1.65 12.74 -16.40
N ARG A 6 -1.02 11.58 -16.59
CA ARG A 6 -1.51 10.30 -16.05
C ARG A 6 -0.86 10.14 -14.68
N THR A 7 -1.67 10.22 -13.64
CA THR A 7 -1.34 9.70 -12.32
C THR A 7 -1.13 8.19 -12.45
N SER A 8 -0.09 7.65 -11.80
CA SER A 8 0.16 6.22 -11.66
C SER A 8 -0.92 5.61 -10.75
N GLY A 9 -2.13 5.43 -11.28
CA GLY A 9 -3.14 4.58 -10.65
C GLY A 9 -2.81 3.10 -10.88
N PRO A 10 -3.45 2.19 -10.14
CA PRO A 10 -3.32 0.75 -10.36
C PRO A 10 -3.57 0.41 -11.83
N ILE A 11 -2.76 -0.51 -12.39
CA ILE A 11 -2.96 -1.03 -13.75
C ILE A 11 -4.21 -1.89 -13.70
N ILE A 12 -5.37 -1.30 -13.98
CA ILE A 12 -6.63 -2.02 -14.14
C ILE A 12 -6.46 -2.98 -15.31
N PRO A 13 -6.65 -4.31 -15.13
CA PRO A 13 -6.60 -5.27 -16.22
C PRO A 13 -7.62 -4.87 -17.29
N SER A 14 -7.22 -4.86 -18.57
CA SER A 14 -8.10 -4.45 -19.68
C SER A 14 -9.33 -5.36 -19.90
N SER A 15 -9.49 -6.39 -19.08
CA SER A 15 -10.59 -7.36 -19.10
C SER A 15 -11.65 -7.13 -18.03
N GLU A 16 -11.46 -6.21 -17.09
CA GLU A 16 -12.47 -5.92 -16.06
C GLU A 16 -13.46 -4.85 -16.51
N GLY A 17 -14.74 -5.07 -16.19
CA GLY A 17 -15.80 -4.09 -16.36
C GLY A 17 -15.67 -2.91 -15.39
N ALA A 18 -16.60 -1.94 -15.47
CA ALA A 18 -16.52 -0.71 -14.66
C ALA A 18 -16.66 -1.01 -13.16
N ALA A 19 -17.53 -1.95 -12.78
CA ALA A 19 -17.71 -2.38 -11.40
C ALA A 19 -16.44 -3.05 -10.82
N GLY A 20 -15.82 -3.98 -11.56
CA GLY A 20 -14.56 -4.61 -11.16
C GLY A 20 -13.41 -3.59 -11.01
N SER A 21 -13.32 -2.69 -11.99
CA SER A 21 -12.37 -1.57 -11.98
C SER A 21 -12.54 -0.68 -10.73
N CYS A 22 -13.78 -0.36 -10.34
CA CYS A 22 -14.07 0.39 -9.12
C CYS A 22 -13.62 -0.38 -7.87
N PHE A 23 -13.88 -1.69 -7.80
CA PHE A 23 -13.46 -2.50 -6.66
C PHE A 23 -11.94 -2.57 -6.50
N ILE A 24 -11.19 -2.65 -7.61
CA ILE A 24 -9.72 -2.57 -7.59
C ILE A 24 -9.25 -1.18 -7.14
N LEU A 25 -9.86 -0.13 -7.67
CA LEU A 25 -9.48 1.25 -7.38
C LEU A 25 -9.70 1.62 -5.91
N PHE A 26 -10.82 1.16 -5.34
CA PHE A 26 -11.24 1.41 -3.96
C PHE A 26 -11.06 0.18 -3.07
N ARG A 27 -10.00 -0.57 -3.36
CA ARG A 27 -9.69 -1.81 -2.66
C ARG A 27 -9.43 -1.59 -1.17
N LYS A 28 -8.83 -0.45 -0.82
CA LYS A 28 -8.53 -0.07 0.57
C LYS A 28 -9.76 -0.06 1.46
N GLU A 29 -10.93 0.35 0.97
CA GLU A 29 -12.17 0.37 1.74
C GLU A 29 -12.65 -1.05 2.07
N ALA A 30 -12.44 -2.00 1.15
CA ALA A 30 -12.72 -3.41 1.41
C ALA A 30 -11.71 -4.04 2.40
N ASP A 31 -10.44 -3.63 2.34
CA ASP A 31 -9.43 -4.07 3.30
C ASP A 31 -9.76 -3.55 4.71
N TYR A 32 -10.20 -2.29 4.87
CA TYR A 32 -10.69 -1.81 6.17
C TYR A 32 -11.83 -2.69 6.72
N ALA A 33 -12.81 -3.06 5.89
CA ALA A 33 -13.89 -3.95 6.31
C ALA A 33 -13.38 -5.34 6.72
N LEU A 34 -12.45 -5.94 5.95
CA LEU A 34 -11.85 -7.24 6.25
C LEU A 34 -11.14 -7.24 7.60
N TYR A 35 -10.34 -6.20 7.86
CA TYR A 35 -9.58 -6.03 9.10
C TYR A 35 -10.42 -5.43 10.24
N SER A 36 -11.73 -5.24 10.05
CA SER A 36 -12.60 -4.79 11.13
C SER A 36 -12.60 -5.79 12.29
N PRO A 37 -12.72 -5.33 13.54
CA PRO A 37 -12.72 -6.24 14.69
C PRO A 37 -13.85 -7.28 14.62
N TYR A 38 -15.00 -6.92 14.04
CA TYR A 38 -16.13 -7.83 13.82
C TYR A 38 -15.77 -8.98 12.88
N ILE A 39 -15.24 -8.67 11.70
CA ILE A 39 -14.88 -9.69 10.70
C ILE A 39 -13.74 -10.55 11.19
N LEU A 40 -12.75 -9.97 11.88
CA LEU A 40 -11.65 -10.75 12.45
C LEU A 40 -12.13 -11.76 13.48
N CYS A 41 -13.01 -11.36 14.41
CA CYS A 41 -13.59 -12.28 15.39
C CYS A 41 -14.49 -13.33 14.73
N LEU A 42 -15.19 -12.97 13.65
CA LEU A 42 -16.01 -13.91 12.88
C LEU A 42 -15.12 -14.98 12.24
N ALA A 43 -14.01 -14.56 11.61
CA ALA A 43 -13.01 -15.44 10.99
C ALA A 43 -12.31 -16.35 12.01
N ALA A 44 -12.08 -15.85 13.22
CA ALA A 44 -11.51 -16.63 14.32
C ALA A 44 -12.50 -17.64 14.92
N GLY A 45 -13.79 -17.53 14.61
CA GLY A 45 -14.85 -18.35 15.21
C GLY A 45 -15.15 -17.98 16.67
N SER A 46 -14.60 -16.87 17.16
CA SER A 46 -14.73 -16.42 18.55
C SER A 46 -15.67 -15.23 18.74
N LEU A 47 -16.23 -14.69 17.66
CA LEU A 47 -17.26 -13.64 17.73
C LEU A 47 -18.39 -14.05 18.67
N ASN A 48 -18.84 -13.14 19.53
CA ASN A 48 -19.99 -13.36 20.39
C ASN A 48 -21.25 -13.46 19.54
N ILE A 49 -22.07 -14.48 19.80
CA ILE A 49 -23.28 -14.73 19.03
C ILE A 49 -24.25 -13.54 19.02
N ASP A 50 -24.35 -12.75 20.10
CA ASP A 50 -25.24 -11.60 20.15
C ASP A 50 -24.74 -10.44 19.26
N ALA A 51 -23.42 -10.26 19.13
CA ALA A 51 -22.85 -9.33 18.17
C ALA A 51 -23.13 -9.76 16.73
N PHE A 52 -22.96 -11.05 16.46
CA PHE A 52 -23.29 -11.64 15.16
C PHE A 52 -24.77 -11.44 14.81
N ARG A 53 -25.66 -11.78 15.74
CA ARG A 53 -27.12 -11.62 15.62
C ARG A 53 -27.51 -10.16 15.39
N HIS A 54 -26.88 -9.22 16.11
CA HIS A 54 -27.09 -7.80 15.89
C HIS A 54 -26.72 -7.41 14.45
N CYS A 55 -25.54 -7.78 13.97
CA CYS A 55 -25.10 -7.48 12.61
C CYS A 55 -26.08 -8.00 11.54
N ILE A 56 -26.49 -9.27 11.64
CA ILE A 56 -27.48 -9.87 10.71
C ILE A 56 -28.83 -9.13 10.77
N SER A 57 -29.27 -8.68 11.94
CA SER A 57 -30.51 -7.90 12.06
C SER A 57 -30.44 -6.57 11.29
N GLN A 58 -29.25 -5.99 11.15
CA GLN A 58 -29.03 -4.74 10.43
C GLN A 58 -29.02 -4.92 8.90
N ASP A 59 -28.85 -6.13 8.39
CA ASP A 59 -28.96 -6.41 6.95
C ASP A 59 -30.41 -6.24 6.44
N VAL A 60 -31.40 -6.46 7.31
CA VAL A 60 -32.83 -6.35 6.97
C VAL A 60 -33.20 -4.95 6.43
N PRO A 61 -32.92 -3.82 7.12
CA PRO A 61 -33.17 -2.50 6.58
C PRO A 61 -32.32 -2.19 5.32
N ILE A 62 -31.08 -2.70 5.21
CA ILE A 62 -30.23 -2.55 4.01
C ILE A 62 -30.89 -3.19 2.79
N LEU A 63 -31.32 -4.44 2.92
CA LEU A 63 -31.92 -5.18 1.81
C LEU A 63 -33.31 -4.63 1.44
N LYS A 64 -34.08 -4.11 2.41
CA LYS A 64 -35.31 -3.33 2.13
C LYS A 64 -35.02 -2.06 1.34
N ALA A 65 -33.96 -1.33 1.70
CA ALA A 65 -33.53 -0.16 0.95
C ALA A 65 -33.10 -0.53 -0.48
N PHE A 66 -32.40 -1.66 -0.68
CA PHE A 66 -32.04 -2.16 -2.01
C PHE A 66 -33.26 -2.49 -2.85
N ALA A 67 -34.24 -3.20 -2.28
CA ALA A 67 -35.48 -3.54 -2.99
C ALA A 67 -36.21 -2.28 -3.48
N ARG A 68 -36.28 -1.25 -2.62
CA ARG A 68 -36.89 0.04 -2.97
C ARG A 68 -36.06 0.83 -3.98
N ALA A 69 -34.74 0.83 -3.85
CA ALA A 69 -33.84 1.49 -4.80
C ALA A 69 -33.91 0.86 -6.19
N LEU A 70 -34.01 -0.47 -6.29
CA LEU A 70 -34.18 -1.18 -7.57
C LEU A 70 -35.56 -0.98 -8.17
N GLU A 71 -36.62 -0.85 -7.35
CA GLU A 71 -37.94 -0.44 -7.83
C GLU A 71 -37.89 0.96 -8.45
N LEU A 72 -37.24 1.93 -7.77
CA LEU A 72 -37.03 3.26 -8.34
C LEU A 72 -36.18 3.20 -9.61
N ALA A 73 -35.13 2.39 -9.65
CA ALA A 73 -34.31 2.22 -10.84
C ALA A 73 -35.12 1.66 -12.03
N GLU A 74 -36.02 0.70 -11.78
CA GLU A 74 -36.95 0.17 -12.78
C GLU A 74 -37.89 1.26 -13.33
N ASP A 75 -38.39 2.14 -12.46
CA ASP A 75 -39.23 3.29 -12.84
C ASP A 75 -38.46 4.33 -13.69
N TRP A 76 -37.14 4.45 -13.47
CA TRP A 76 -36.26 5.35 -14.22
C TRP A 76 -35.79 4.79 -15.56
N SER A 77 -35.80 3.47 -15.73
CA SER A 77 -35.46 2.83 -17.00
C SER A 77 -36.59 2.96 -18.00
N ASP A 78 -36.23 3.12 -19.28
CA ASP A 78 -37.19 3.24 -20.39
C ASP A 78 -37.18 2.02 -21.31
N GLU A 79 -36.13 1.20 -21.28
CA GLU A 79 -36.00 0.00 -22.11
C GLU A 79 -36.55 -1.22 -21.37
N ASP A 80 -37.41 -1.99 -22.05
CA ASP A 80 -38.05 -3.17 -21.44
C ASP A 80 -37.03 -4.23 -21.02
N ASP A 81 -35.92 -4.38 -21.76
CA ASP A 81 -34.83 -5.29 -21.43
C ASP A 81 -34.10 -4.86 -20.15
N GLU A 82 -33.85 -3.55 -19.95
CA GLU A 82 -33.26 -3.03 -18.71
C GLU A 82 -34.18 -3.27 -17.51
N LYS A 83 -35.47 -2.96 -17.65
CA LYS A 83 -36.47 -3.20 -16.60
C LYS A 83 -36.53 -4.67 -16.22
N LEU A 84 -36.51 -5.56 -17.21
CA LEU A 84 -36.53 -6.99 -16.98
C LEU A 84 -35.29 -7.44 -16.19
N ASP A 85 -34.10 -6.93 -16.54
CA ASP A 85 -32.87 -7.27 -15.85
C ASP A 85 -32.82 -6.70 -14.42
N ILE A 86 -33.26 -5.45 -14.21
CA ILE A 86 -33.41 -4.84 -12.87
C ILE A 86 -34.41 -5.64 -12.02
N SER A 87 -35.54 -6.03 -12.60
CA SER A 87 -36.58 -6.81 -11.91
C SER A 87 -36.10 -8.22 -11.55
N LYS A 88 -35.29 -8.86 -12.41
CA LYS A 88 -34.61 -10.12 -12.08
C LYS A 88 -33.64 -9.93 -10.92
N LEU A 89 -32.76 -8.92 -10.97
CA LEU A 89 -31.81 -8.65 -9.88
C LEU A 89 -32.53 -8.36 -8.55
N ARG A 90 -33.60 -7.56 -8.58
CA ARG A 90 -34.44 -7.31 -7.41
C ARG A 90 -34.99 -8.61 -6.82
N LYS A 91 -35.46 -9.54 -7.67
CA LYS A 91 -35.91 -10.86 -7.22
C LYS A 91 -34.77 -11.69 -6.62
N SER A 92 -33.58 -11.67 -7.20
CA SER A 92 -32.40 -12.38 -6.66
C SER A 92 -32.02 -11.84 -5.26
N ILE A 93 -31.95 -10.52 -5.10
CA ILE A 93 -31.62 -9.87 -3.81
C ILE A 93 -32.72 -10.12 -2.76
N LEU A 94 -34.00 -10.05 -3.14
CA LEU A 94 -35.11 -10.44 -2.27
C LEU A 94 -35.11 -11.95 -1.94
N GLY A 95 -34.55 -12.78 -2.83
CA GLY A 95 -34.31 -14.20 -2.57
C GLY A 95 -33.24 -14.41 -1.50
N ALA A 96 -32.14 -13.66 -1.57
CA ALA A 96 -31.09 -13.67 -0.55
C ALA A 96 -31.65 -13.26 0.83
N LEU A 97 -32.57 -12.29 0.89
CA LEU A 97 -33.31 -11.94 2.11
C LEU A 97 -34.01 -13.14 2.77
N LYS A 98 -34.66 -14.00 1.98
CA LYS A 98 -35.32 -15.20 2.53
C LYS A 98 -34.32 -16.21 3.10
N LEU A 99 -33.10 -16.22 2.57
CA LEU A 99 -32.02 -17.03 3.13
C LEU A 99 -31.56 -16.45 4.49
N HIS A 100 -31.52 -15.13 4.63
CA HIS A 100 -31.33 -14.49 5.94
C HIS A 100 -32.41 -14.92 6.93
N ASP A 101 -33.69 -14.94 6.55
CA ASP A 101 -34.78 -15.42 7.42
C ASP A 101 -34.53 -16.85 7.92
N SER A 102 -33.96 -17.73 7.09
CA SER A 102 -33.62 -19.09 7.51
C SER A 102 -32.45 -19.15 8.51
N PHE A 103 -31.44 -18.27 8.38
CA PHE A 103 -30.38 -18.12 9.40
C PHE A 103 -30.92 -17.57 10.71
N VAL A 104 -31.88 -16.64 10.62
CA VAL A 104 -32.56 -16.02 11.76
C VAL A 104 -33.34 -17.08 12.55
N GLU A 105 -34.18 -17.87 11.88
CA GLU A 105 -34.95 -18.94 12.52
C GLU A 105 -34.04 -19.97 13.23
N GLU A 106 -32.96 -20.42 12.57
CA GLU A 106 -32.07 -21.45 13.11
C GLU A 106 -31.26 -20.98 14.32
N TRP A 107 -30.82 -19.72 14.35
CA TRP A 107 -30.10 -19.15 15.49
C TRP A 107 -31.01 -18.61 16.60
N GLY A 108 -32.31 -18.95 16.56
CA GLY A 108 -33.28 -18.66 17.62
C GLY A 108 -33.64 -17.18 17.73
N LEU A 109 -33.71 -16.49 16.58
CA LEU A 109 -33.87 -15.04 16.48
C LEU A 109 -35.33 -14.56 16.29
N ASP A 110 -36.28 -15.14 17.03
CA ASP A 110 -37.65 -14.61 17.12
C ASP A 110 -37.72 -13.14 17.64
N LEU A 111 -36.58 -12.57 18.06
CA LEU A 111 -36.43 -11.25 18.71
C LEU A 111 -35.95 -10.12 17.76
N ILE A 112 -35.79 -10.33 16.46
CA ILE A 112 -35.32 -9.25 15.53
C ILE A 112 -36.31 -8.09 15.43
N GLN A 113 -37.58 -8.27 15.84
CA GLN A 113 -38.60 -7.22 15.74
C GLN A 113 -38.30 -5.95 16.56
N GLU A 114 -37.32 -5.94 17.47
CA GLU A 114 -37.03 -4.77 18.32
C GLU A 114 -35.55 -4.33 18.36
N CYS A 115 -34.69 -4.72 17.40
CA CYS A 115 -33.32 -4.20 17.40
C CYS A 115 -33.26 -2.79 16.78
N PRO A 116 -32.81 -1.75 17.51
CA PRO A 116 -32.68 -0.41 16.95
C PRO A 116 -31.72 -0.40 15.75
N VAL A 117 -32.06 0.35 14.71
CA VAL A 117 -31.19 0.52 13.55
C VAL A 117 -29.96 1.33 13.98
N ASN A 118 -28.77 0.75 13.76
CA ASN A 118 -27.50 1.40 14.03
C ASN A 118 -27.34 2.64 13.12
N PRO A 119 -26.82 3.78 13.64
CA PRO A 119 -26.52 4.95 12.83
C PRO A 119 -25.73 4.67 11.54
N ALA A 120 -24.78 3.72 11.55
CA ALA A 120 -24.03 3.34 10.35
C ALA A 120 -24.92 2.67 9.29
N THR A 121 -25.79 1.75 9.71
CA THR A 121 -26.81 1.13 8.85
C THR A 121 -27.73 2.18 8.25
N LEU A 122 -28.21 3.13 9.08
CA LEU A 122 -29.07 4.21 8.63
C LEU A 122 -28.39 5.07 7.56
N LYS A 123 -27.15 5.53 7.80
CA LYS A 123 -26.38 6.32 6.82
C LYS A 123 -26.28 5.61 5.47
N TYR A 124 -26.00 4.30 5.46
CA TYR A 124 -25.90 3.53 4.21
C TYR A 124 -27.25 3.40 3.51
N THR A 125 -28.32 3.07 4.24
CA THR A 125 -29.67 2.97 3.65
C THR A 125 -30.16 4.30 3.08
N GLU A 126 -29.95 5.41 3.79
CA GLU A 126 -30.31 6.76 3.34
C GLU A 126 -29.50 7.16 2.10
N PHE A 127 -28.20 6.86 2.08
CA PHE A 127 -27.34 7.10 0.92
C PHE A 127 -27.83 6.35 -0.33
N VAL A 128 -28.16 5.06 -0.20
CA VAL A 128 -28.67 4.25 -1.32
C VAL A 128 -29.99 4.79 -1.84
N LEU A 129 -30.94 5.11 -0.94
CA LEU A 129 -32.25 5.63 -1.32
C LEU A 129 -32.17 7.04 -1.92
N ALA A 130 -31.31 7.91 -1.38
CA ALA A 130 -31.06 9.24 -1.93
C ALA A 130 -30.49 9.15 -3.36
N THR A 131 -29.49 8.27 -3.56
CA THR A 131 -28.89 8.01 -4.87
C THR A 131 -29.92 7.50 -5.87
N ALA A 132 -30.74 6.52 -5.49
CA ALA A 132 -31.79 5.95 -6.35
C ALA A 132 -32.94 6.92 -6.64
N SER A 133 -33.15 7.92 -5.78
CA SER A 133 -34.13 8.99 -6.00
C SER A 133 -33.57 10.11 -6.89
N GLY A 134 -32.31 10.03 -7.33
CA GLY A 134 -31.63 11.07 -8.10
C GLY A 134 -31.12 12.24 -7.25
N ASP A 135 -31.15 12.12 -5.92
CA ASP A 135 -30.56 13.08 -4.98
C ASP A 135 -29.06 12.85 -4.81
N VAL A 136 -28.34 12.93 -5.92
CA VAL A 136 -26.88 12.97 -5.92
C VAL A 136 -26.49 14.44 -6.05
N ALA A 137 -25.77 14.97 -5.06
CA ALA A 137 -25.44 16.40 -4.95
C ALA A 137 -24.84 16.99 -6.25
N GLU A 138 -24.04 16.19 -6.95
CA GLU A 138 -23.37 16.56 -8.21
C GLU A 138 -24.32 16.56 -9.41
N LEU A 139 -25.38 15.75 -9.39
CA LEU A 139 -26.44 15.76 -10.42
C LEU A 139 -27.36 16.97 -10.27
N LYS A 140 -27.62 17.41 -9.03
CA LYS A 140 -28.34 18.66 -8.74
C LYS A 140 -27.59 19.89 -9.27
N ALA A 141 -26.27 19.91 -9.16
CA ALA A 141 -25.43 21.00 -9.65
C ALA A 141 -25.43 21.17 -11.18
N GLN A 142 -25.75 20.12 -11.94
CA GLN A 142 -25.73 20.15 -13.41
C GLN A 142 -27.12 20.34 -14.06
N GLY A 143 -28.22 20.36 -13.30
CA GLY A 143 -29.56 20.61 -13.85
C GLY A 143 -30.06 19.60 -14.91
N LYS A 144 -29.45 18.41 -15.01
CA LYS A 144 -29.59 17.45 -16.13
C LYS A 144 -30.68 16.36 -15.96
N LEU A 145 -31.36 16.29 -14.81
CA LEU A 145 -32.32 15.22 -14.48
C LEU A 145 -33.66 15.27 -15.24
N THR A 146 -33.95 16.33 -15.99
CA THR A 146 -35.25 16.51 -16.67
C THR A 146 -35.36 15.81 -18.02
N THR A 147 -34.25 15.28 -18.56
CA THR A 147 -34.23 14.61 -19.87
C THR A 147 -34.39 13.11 -19.73
N ARG A 148 -35.00 12.46 -20.74
CA ARG A 148 -35.14 11.01 -20.85
C ARG A 148 -33.81 10.27 -20.61
N PHE A 149 -32.75 10.76 -21.24
CA PHE A 149 -31.39 10.25 -21.11
C PHE A 149 -30.75 10.53 -19.73
N GLY A 150 -31.26 11.50 -18.98
CA GLY A 150 -30.85 11.77 -17.60
C GLY A 150 -31.46 10.80 -16.59
N ARG A 151 -32.61 10.19 -16.90
CA ARG A 151 -33.33 9.24 -16.03
C ARG A 151 -32.68 7.87 -15.99
N THR A 152 -32.34 7.29 -17.14
CA THR A 152 -31.58 6.02 -17.23
C THR A 152 -30.27 6.06 -16.45
N LYS A 153 -29.65 7.24 -16.31
CA LYS A 153 -28.41 7.41 -15.53
C LYS A 153 -28.62 7.24 -14.03
N VAL A 154 -29.80 7.57 -13.52
CA VAL A 154 -30.13 7.37 -12.09
C VAL A 154 -30.17 5.89 -11.74
N ALA A 155 -30.66 5.03 -12.64
CA ALA A 155 -30.62 3.58 -12.47
C ALA A 155 -29.16 3.08 -12.35
N ALA A 156 -28.26 3.55 -13.22
CA ALA A 156 -26.84 3.22 -13.15
C ALA A 156 -26.17 3.69 -11.84
N TYR A 157 -26.49 4.89 -11.34
CA TYR A 157 -26.00 5.35 -10.03
C TYR A 157 -26.58 4.58 -8.85
N ALA A 158 -27.86 4.19 -8.90
CA ALA A 158 -28.47 3.33 -7.89
C ALA A 158 -27.73 1.98 -7.80
N LEU A 159 -27.40 1.39 -8.95
CA LEU A 159 -26.55 0.20 -9.01
C LEU A 159 -25.14 0.50 -8.48
N GLY A 160 -24.54 1.65 -8.82
CA GLY A 160 -23.27 2.09 -8.23
C GLY A 160 -23.27 2.16 -6.70
N ALA A 161 -24.41 2.45 -6.07
CA ALA A 161 -24.55 2.45 -4.61
C ALA A 161 -24.80 1.05 -4.02
N ILE A 162 -25.43 0.13 -4.76
CA ILE A 162 -25.79 -1.24 -4.30
C ILE A 162 -24.64 -2.23 -4.51
N THR A 163 -24.01 -2.20 -5.69
CA THR A 163 -22.96 -3.13 -6.10
C THR A 163 -21.82 -3.27 -5.08
N PRO A 164 -21.31 -2.19 -4.45
CA PRO A 164 -20.31 -2.28 -3.38
C PRO A 164 -20.63 -3.31 -2.30
N CYS A 165 -21.88 -3.35 -1.83
CA CYS A 165 -22.28 -4.26 -0.76
C CYS A 165 -22.27 -5.72 -1.19
N VAL A 166 -22.85 -6.01 -2.35
CA VAL A 166 -22.91 -7.37 -2.89
C VAL A 166 -21.48 -7.87 -3.16
N ARG A 167 -20.66 -7.03 -3.80
CA ARG A 167 -19.25 -7.33 -4.08
C ARG A 167 -18.42 -7.53 -2.81
N LEU A 168 -18.58 -6.65 -1.82
CA LEU A 168 -17.86 -6.74 -0.54
C LEU A 168 -18.18 -8.04 0.20
N HIS A 169 -19.44 -8.44 0.27
CA HIS A 169 -19.82 -9.70 0.92
C HIS A 169 -19.23 -10.92 0.21
N GLY A 170 -19.24 -10.96 -1.12
CA GLY A 170 -18.63 -12.05 -1.89
C GLY A 170 -17.11 -12.09 -1.69
N PHE A 171 -16.48 -10.93 -1.60
CA PHE A 171 -15.07 -10.81 -1.24
C PHE A 171 -14.78 -11.34 0.16
N LEU A 172 -15.51 -10.89 1.19
CA LEU A 172 -15.35 -11.36 2.57
C LEU A 172 -15.59 -12.87 2.66
N GLY A 173 -16.66 -13.39 2.06
CA GLY A 173 -16.94 -14.83 2.05
C GLY A 173 -15.77 -15.65 1.49
N LYS A 174 -15.15 -15.18 0.40
CA LYS A 174 -13.97 -15.82 -0.20
C LYS A 174 -12.76 -15.79 0.74
N GLU A 175 -12.42 -14.64 1.32
CA GLU A 175 -11.27 -14.53 2.24
C GLU A 175 -11.46 -15.38 3.50
N LEU A 176 -12.69 -15.48 4.01
CA LEU A 176 -12.97 -16.21 5.24
C LEU A 176 -13.11 -17.72 5.03
N GLN A 177 -13.30 -18.18 3.79
CA GLN A 177 -13.50 -19.60 3.47
C GLN A 177 -12.38 -20.49 4.00
N ALA A 178 -11.13 -20.00 3.99
CA ALA A 178 -9.96 -20.73 4.44
C ALA A 178 -9.98 -21.08 5.94
N PHE A 179 -10.77 -20.37 6.76
CA PHE A 179 -10.83 -20.58 8.22
C PHE A 179 -12.01 -21.47 8.65
N ALA A 180 -12.87 -21.86 7.71
CA ALA A 180 -14.07 -22.65 7.96
C ALA A 180 -13.93 -24.09 7.43
N ASP A 181 -12.73 -24.69 7.54
CA ASP A 181 -12.47 -26.07 7.10
C ASP A 181 -13.38 -27.06 7.84
N PRO A 182 -14.24 -27.82 7.13
CA PRO A 182 -15.09 -28.84 7.74
C PRO A 182 -14.33 -29.93 8.51
N ASN A 183 -13.04 -30.13 8.23
CA ASN A 183 -12.21 -31.16 8.85
C ASN A 183 -11.59 -30.73 10.19
N GLU A 184 -11.48 -29.42 10.45
CA GLU A 184 -10.91 -28.88 11.70
C GLU A 184 -11.95 -28.70 12.82
N GLY A 185 -13.20 -29.06 12.57
CA GLY A 185 -14.32 -28.91 13.50
C GLY A 185 -15.46 -28.09 12.89
N ASN A 186 -16.53 -27.87 13.66
CA ASN A 186 -17.67 -27.08 13.19
C ASN A 186 -17.47 -25.60 13.57
N HIS A 187 -16.93 -24.81 12.64
CA HIS A 187 -16.80 -23.35 12.82
C HIS A 187 -18.19 -22.73 13.04
N PRO A 188 -18.45 -21.96 14.12
CA PRO A 188 -19.80 -21.52 14.49
C PRO A 188 -20.53 -20.74 13.38
N TYR A 189 -19.77 -20.02 12.56
CA TYR A 189 -20.28 -19.19 11.46
C TYR A 189 -20.08 -19.79 10.06
N GLN A 190 -19.79 -21.09 9.96
CA GLN A 190 -19.48 -21.77 8.70
C GLN A 190 -20.57 -21.56 7.64
N LYS A 191 -21.85 -21.60 8.03
CA LYS A 191 -22.99 -21.40 7.11
C LYS A 191 -22.98 -20.01 6.46
N TRP A 192 -22.70 -18.97 7.24
CA TRP A 192 -22.59 -17.60 6.73
C TRP A 192 -21.43 -17.51 5.73
N ILE A 193 -20.26 -18.04 6.10
CA ILE A 193 -19.06 -18.04 5.24
C ILE A 193 -19.32 -18.79 3.92
N PHE A 194 -19.92 -19.97 4.00
CA PHE A 194 -20.23 -20.79 2.82
C PHE A 194 -21.32 -20.19 1.95
N ASN A 195 -22.30 -19.48 2.51
CA ASN A 195 -23.28 -18.75 1.72
C ASN A 195 -22.58 -17.70 0.82
N TYR A 196 -21.77 -16.83 1.41
CA TYR A 196 -21.12 -15.75 0.67
C TYR A 196 -19.94 -16.20 -0.22
N SER A 197 -19.42 -17.42 -0.02
CA SER A 197 -18.42 -18.04 -0.91
C SER A 197 -19.02 -19.03 -1.93
N SER A 198 -20.33 -19.26 -1.89
CA SER A 198 -21.03 -20.19 -2.79
C SER A 198 -21.02 -19.73 -4.25
N GLU A 199 -21.22 -20.67 -5.18
CA GLU A 199 -21.34 -20.33 -6.60
C GLU A 199 -22.59 -19.48 -6.89
N ASP A 200 -23.70 -19.76 -6.22
CA ASP A 200 -24.94 -18.97 -6.34
C ASP A 200 -24.71 -17.50 -5.93
N PHE A 201 -23.94 -17.25 -4.87
CA PHE A 201 -23.61 -15.88 -4.47
C PHE A 201 -22.62 -15.21 -5.42
N LYS A 202 -21.65 -15.96 -5.97
CA LYS A 202 -20.77 -15.44 -7.03
C LYS A 202 -21.55 -15.06 -8.29
N ASP A 203 -22.55 -15.85 -8.67
CA ASP A 203 -23.46 -15.53 -9.78
C ASP A 203 -24.27 -14.25 -9.48
N LEU A 204 -24.70 -14.03 -8.22
CA LEU A 204 -25.35 -12.79 -7.81
C LEU A 204 -24.39 -11.58 -7.90
N VAL A 205 -23.14 -11.72 -7.43
CA VAL A 205 -22.11 -10.67 -7.57
C VAL A 205 -21.95 -10.31 -9.04
N LYS A 206 -21.73 -11.32 -9.90
CA LYS A 206 -21.54 -11.13 -11.33
C LYS A 206 -22.76 -10.50 -12.00
N GLN A 207 -23.97 -10.99 -11.69
CA GLN A 207 -25.22 -10.41 -12.20
C GLN A 207 -25.35 -8.92 -11.85
N THR A 208 -24.94 -8.55 -10.63
CA THR A 208 -25.00 -7.16 -10.14
C THR A 208 -23.96 -6.28 -10.86
N GLU A 209 -22.72 -6.77 -11.00
CA GLU A 209 -21.63 -6.09 -11.72
C GLU A 209 -21.96 -5.91 -13.21
N ASP A 210 -22.39 -6.97 -13.88
CA ASP A 210 -22.75 -6.95 -15.31
C ASP A 210 -23.90 -5.95 -15.59
N LEU A 211 -24.88 -5.86 -14.69
CA LEU A 211 -25.99 -4.90 -14.83
C LEU A 211 -25.51 -3.45 -14.60
N MET A 212 -24.67 -3.21 -13.59
CA MET A 212 -24.06 -1.89 -13.38
C MET A 212 -23.26 -1.45 -14.61
N ASP A 213 -22.47 -2.36 -15.18
CA ASP A 213 -21.66 -2.10 -16.37
C ASP A 213 -22.53 -1.80 -17.60
N LYS A 214 -23.56 -2.61 -17.84
CA LYS A 214 -24.53 -2.42 -18.93
C LYS A 214 -25.19 -1.04 -18.85
N LEU A 215 -25.70 -0.65 -17.68
CA LEU A 215 -26.36 0.65 -17.50
C LEU A 215 -25.38 1.83 -17.59
N SER A 216 -24.10 1.60 -17.26
CA SER A 216 -23.04 2.61 -17.33
C SER A 216 -22.48 2.84 -18.74
N LEU A 217 -22.83 2.02 -19.74
CA LEU A 217 -22.34 2.17 -21.13
C LEU A 217 -22.68 3.54 -21.75
N CYS A 218 -23.76 4.17 -21.30
CA CYS A 218 -24.20 5.48 -21.78
C CYS A 218 -23.47 6.67 -21.13
N PHE A 219 -22.59 6.42 -20.16
CA PHE A 219 -21.92 7.47 -19.41
C PHE A 219 -20.79 8.14 -20.19
N THR A 220 -20.71 9.46 -20.02
CA THR A 220 -19.52 10.25 -20.35
C THR A 220 -18.46 10.13 -19.25
N GLY A 221 -17.25 10.66 -19.49
CA GLY A 221 -16.15 10.60 -18.50
C GLY A 221 -16.49 11.22 -17.14
N ASP A 222 -17.23 12.32 -17.12
CA ASP A 222 -17.66 12.96 -15.86
C ASP A 222 -18.70 12.09 -15.12
N GLU A 223 -19.57 11.42 -15.86
CA GLU A 223 -20.64 10.58 -15.30
C GLU A 223 -20.10 9.26 -14.76
N LEU A 224 -19.12 8.67 -15.44
CA LEU A 224 -18.32 7.56 -14.89
C LEU A 224 -17.66 7.97 -13.58
N LYS A 225 -17.09 9.19 -13.53
CA LYS A 225 -16.42 9.66 -12.31
C LYS A 225 -17.39 9.84 -11.14
N ILE A 226 -18.60 10.32 -11.40
CA ILE A 226 -19.65 10.38 -10.37
C ILE A 226 -19.99 8.96 -9.88
N ASN A 227 -20.12 7.99 -10.79
CA ASN A 227 -20.44 6.61 -10.40
C ASN A 227 -19.32 5.95 -9.60
N GLU A 228 -18.06 6.20 -9.97
CA GLU A 228 -16.89 5.79 -9.18
C GLU A 228 -16.96 6.36 -7.76
N ASN A 229 -17.31 7.65 -7.59
CA ASN A 229 -17.43 8.28 -6.28
C ASN A 229 -18.59 7.69 -5.46
N VAL A 230 -19.73 7.40 -6.10
CA VAL A 230 -20.88 6.73 -5.48
C VAL A 230 -20.47 5.33 -5.00
N TYR A 231 -19.77 4.56 -5.85
CA TYR A 231 -19.27 3.24 -5.50
C TYR A 231 -18.30 3.28 -4.32
N GLN A 232 -17.34 4.21 -4.35
CA GLN A 232 -16.39 4.42 -3.25
C GLN A 232 -17.11 4.77 -1.95
N GLN A 233 -18.07 5.69 -1.99
CA GLN A 233 -18.84 6.10 -0.82
C GLN A 233 -19.64 4.93 -0.25
N GLY A 234 -20.19 4.06 -1.11
CA GLY A 234 -20.84 2.82 -0.69
C GLY A 234 -19.88 1.92 0.09
N LEU A 235 -18.69 1.62 -0.46
CA LEU A 235 -17.68 0.82 0.24
C LEU A 235 -17.26 1.44 1.58
N LYS A 236 -17.06 2.77 1.61
CA LYS A 236 -16.69 3.48 2.84
C LYS A 236 -17.74 3.33 3.94
N LEU A 237 -19.02 3.50 3.59
CA LEU A 237 -20.13 3.33 4.54
C LEU A 237 -20.27 1.88 5.02
N LEU A 238 -19.93 0.91 4.18
CA LEU A 238 -19.91 -0.51 4.56
C LEU A 238 -18.74 -0.85 5.50
N ALA A 239 -17.57 -0.24 5.29
CA ALA A 239 -16.50 -0.33 6.28
C ALA A 239 -16.94 0.26 7.62
N GLU A 240 -17.53 1.47 7.63
CA GLU A 240 -18.14 2.07 8.84
C GLU A 240 -19.16 1.12 9.50
N PHE A 241 -19.99 0.44 8.70
CA PHE A 241 -20.98 -0.52 9.18
C PHE A 241 -20.35 -1.66 9.97
N PHE A 242 -19.27 -2.29 9.48
CA PHE A 242 -18.61 -3.37 10.21
C PHE A 242 -17.86 -2.89 11.46
N TYR A 243 -17.28 -1.67 11.45
CA TYR A 243 -16.66 -1.08 12.64
C TYR A 243 -17.67 -0.65 13.70
N ALA A 244 -18.90 -0.31 13.30
CA ALA A 244 -19.95 0.12 14.23
C ALA A 244 -20.64 -1.05 14.94
N GLN A 245 -20.29 -2.30 14.65
CA GLN A 245 -20.89 -3.46 15.30
C GLN A 245 -20.48 -3.54 16.78
N PRO A 246 -21.42 -3.85 17.69
CA PRO A 246 -21.13 -3.91 19.11
C PRO A 246 -20.24 -5.13 19.42
N LEU A 247 -19.11 -4.89 20.09
CA LEU A 247 -18.17 -5.94 20.49
C LEU A 247 -17.81 -5.76 21.97
N ALA A 248 -18.21 -6.73 22.79
CA ALA A 248 -17.86 -6.77 24.21
C ALA A 248 -16.57 -7.55 24.49
N GLN A 249 -16.15 -8.40 23.54
CA GLN A 249 -14.96 -9.23 23.65
C GLN A 249 -13.67 -8.43 23.34
N PRO A 250 -12.51 -8.85 23.89
CA PRO A 250 -11.21 -8.33 23.50
C PRO A 250 -10.91 -8.58 22.02
N THR A 251 -10.22 -7.63 21.38
CA THR A 251 -9.90 -7.73 19.94
C THR A 251 -8.45 -7.35 19.70
N VAL A 252 -7.74 -8.10 18.86
CA VAL A 252 -6.33 -7.78 18.53
C VAL A 252 -6.20 -6.65 17.50
N VAL A 253 -7.34 -6.16 16.98
CA VAL A 253 -7.43 -5.01 16.08
C VAL A 253 -8.49 -3.98 16.55
N PRO A 254 -8.29 -2.69 16.23
CA PRO A 254 -7.02 -2.12 15.79
C PRO A 254 -5.99 -2.16 16.92
N LEU A 255 -4.70 -2.29 16.57
CA LEU A 255 -3.61 -2.45 17.55
C LEU A 255 -3.57 -1.32 18.58
N THR A 256 -3.92 -0.09 18.19
CA THR A 256 -3.90 1.08 19.07
C THR A 256 -5.05 1.15 20.08
N LYS A 257 -6.12 0.36 19.91
CA LYS A 257 -7.34 0.43 20.73
C LYS A 257 -7.06 0.26 22.22
N ASP A 258 -6.16 -0.66 22.57
CA ASP A 258 -5.87 -1.02 23.97
C ASP A 258 -4.58 -0.36 24.52
N LEU A 259 -3.96 0.55 23.75
CA LEU A 259 -2.78 1.28 24.19
C LEU A 259 -3.20 2.49 25.04
N HIS A 260 -2.87 2.47 26.33
CA HIS A 260 -3.16 3.59 27.21
C HIS A 260 -1.97 4.59 27.23
N PRO A 261 -2.13 5.87 26.83
CA PRO A 261 -1.02 6.82 26.68
C PRO A 261 -0.14 7.06 27.91
N ALA A 262 -0.70 6.85 29.10
CA ALA A 262 0.01 7.00 30.37
C ALA A 262 0.92 5.81 30.68
N ARG A 263 0.60 4.61 30.19
CA ARG A 263 1.26 3.34 30.53
C ARG A 263 2.00 2.72 29.37
N ASP A 264 1.52 2.95 28.16
CA ASP A 264 2.00 2.34 26.93
C ASP A 264 2.66 3.37 26.00
N ARG A 265 3.57 2.89 25.17
CA ARG A 265 4.19 3.65 24.10
C ARG A 265 4.33 2.79 22.85
N LEU A 266 3.77 3.26 21.73
CA LEU A 266 3.98 2.64 20.44
C LEU A 266 5.30 3.14 19.83
N MET A 267 6.23 2.25 19.59
CA MET A 267 7.50 2.52 18.93
C MET A 267 7.41 2.00 17.50
N LEU A 268 7.12 2.88 16.55
CA LEU A 268 6.96 2.53 15.14
C LEU A 268 8.27 2.80 14.40
N PHE A 269 8.81 1.76 13.78
CA PHE A 269 10.00 1.81 12.94
C PHE A 269 9.65 1.43 11.50
N SER A 270 10.29 2.08 10.55
CA SER A 270 10.14 1.73 9.13
C SER A 270 11.48 1.90 8.41
N ASP A 271 11.74 1.03 7.44
CA ASP A 271 12.67 1.37 6.36
C ASP A 271 12.08 2.49 5.47
N PHE A 272 12.92 3.17 4.69
CA PHE A 272 12.48 4.25 3.82
C PHE A 272 12.23 3.84 2.37
N ASP A 273 13.14 3.15 1.70
CA ASP A 273 13.22 3.12 0.23
C ASP A 273 12.01 2.42 -0.41
N LEU A 274 12.13 1.20 -0.93
CA LEU A 274 10.98 0.55 -1.55
C LEU A 274 9.86 0.21 -0.56
N THR A 275 10.16 0.26 0.75
CA THR A 275 9.18 0.24 1.83
C THR A 275 8.22 1.45 1.78
N CYS A 276 8.70 2.70 1.67
CA CYS A 276 7.84 3.90 1.67
C CYS A 276 7.66 4.56 0.31
N THR A 277 8.57 4.38 -0.65
CA THR A 277 8.59 5.07 -1.96
C THR A 277 8.45 4.10 -3.13
N GLU A 278 8.00 4.61 -4.28
CA GLU A 278 7.91 3.83 -5.53
C GLU A 278 9.29 3.61 -6.20
N ILE A 279 10.30 4.41 -5.81
CA ILE A 279 11.61 4.45 -6.45
C ILE A 279 12.68 4.58 -5.37
N ASP A 280 13.73 3.77 -5.53
CA ASP A 280 14.92 3.74 -4.68
C ASP A 280 15.69 5.07 -4.66
N SER A 281 16.06 5.54 -3.46
CA SER A 281 16.73 6.82 -3.26
C SER A 281 18.12 6.89 -3.88
N ALA A 282 18.89 5.79 -3.91
CA ALA A 282 20.22 5.75 -4.50
C ALA A 282 20.14 5.98 -6.02
N ALA A 283 19.15 5.38 -6.70
CA ALA A 283 18.92 5.62 -8.13
C ALA A 283 18.62 7.10 -8.44
N ILE A 284 17.84 7.77 -7.58
CA ILE A 284 17.51 9.19 -7.75
C ILE A 284 18.72 10.09 -7.50
N LEU A 285 19.51 9.80 -6.46
CA LEU A 285 20.74 10.54 -6.16
C LEU A 285 21.77 10.38 -7.28
N ALA A 286 21.89 9.18 -7.87
CA ALA A 286 22.76 8.94 -9.02
C ALA A 286 22.28 9.72 -10.26
N GLU A 287 20.98 9.72 -10.58
CA GLU A 287 20.44 10.51 -11.68
C GLU A 287 20.63 12.02 -11.45
N LEU A 288 20.49 12.49 -10.21
CA LEU A 288 20.79 13.88 -9.84
C LEU A 288 22.28 14.21 -10.09
N ALA A 289 23.18 13.29 -9.76
CA ALA A 289 24.62 13.45 -10.04
C ALA A 289 24.87 13.54 -11.55
N ILE A 290 24.27 12.66 -12.35
CA ILE A 290 24.38 12.66 -13.82
C ILE A 290 23.85 13.98 -14.41
N PHE A 291 22.70 14.45 -13.92
CA PHE A 291 22.04 15.65 -14.43
C PHE A 291 22.80 16.95 -14.12
N THR A 292 23.41 17.02 -12.94
CA THR A 292 24.11 18.23 -12.45
C THR A 292 25.60 18.25 -12.80
N ALA A 293 26.14 17.15 -13.34
CA ALA A 293 27.52 17.06 -13.78
C ALA A 293 27.78 17.89 -15.07
N PRO A 294 28.98 18.46 -15.23
CA PRO A 294 29.37 19.18 -16.44
C PRO A 294 29.21 18.31 -17.71
N LYS A 295 28.68 18.91 -18.79
CA LYS A 295 28.58 18.25 -20.10
C LYS A 295 29.84 18.53 -20.91
N SER A 296 30.30 17.57 -21.70
CA SER A 296 31.42 17.82 -22.62
C SER A 296 31.03 18.88 -23.65
N HIS A 297 31.86 19.91 -23.80
CA HIS A 297 31.70 20.89 -24.88
C HIS A 297 31.82 20.18 -26.22
N LYS A 298 30.71 20.08 -26.98
CA LYS A 298 30.80 19.77 -28.40
C LYS A 298 31.26 21.04 -29.11
N PRO A 299 32.37 21.03 -29.87
CA PRO A 299 32.71 22.18 -30.71
C PRO A 299 31.58 22.42 -31.71
N PRO A 300 31.31 23.68 -32.10
CA PRO A 300 30.20 24.00 -33.00
C PRO A 300 30.34 23.19 -34.29
N LYS A 301 29.25 22.51 -34.67
CA LYS A 301 29.19 21.70 -35.90
C LYS A 301 29.58 22.58 -37.09
N ARG A 302 30.81 22.40 -37.61
CA ARG A 302 31.19 22.88 -38.93
C ARG A 302 30.18 22.33 -39.94
N ARG A 303 29.43 23.22 -40.59
CA ARG A 303 28.61 22.92 -41.77
C ARG A 303 29.51 22.20 -42.78
N LYS A 304 29.35 20.87 -42.92
CA LYS A 304 29.87 20.13 -44.06
C LYS A 304 28.71 19.75 -44.96
N SER A 305 28.78 20.30 -46.16
CA SER A 305 27.97 20.04 -47.33
C SER A 305 27.80 18.54 -47.60
N SER A 306 26.58 18.17 -47.97
CA SER A 306 26.19 16.85 -48.47
C SER A 306 27.13 16.35 -49.58
N PRO A 307 27.37 15.03 -49.66
CA PRO A 307 26.90 14.36 -50.88
C PRO A 307 26.30 12.96 -50.64
N ARG A 308 25.22 12.74 -51.41
CA ARG A 308 24.72 11.55 -52.10
C ARG A 308 24.88 10.15 -51.48
N ALA A 309 23.73 9.51 -51.33
CA ALA A 309 23.49 8.13 -50.92
C ALA A 309 24.08 7.07 -51.86
N SER A 310 24.62 6.01 -51.27
CA SER A 310 24.69 4.67 -51.84
C SER A 310 24.20 3.65 -50.80
N LYS A 311 23.30 2.76 -51.23
CA LYS A 311 22.62 1.75 -50.42
C LYS A 311 23.52 0.52 -50.23
N SER A 312 23.58 -0.02 -49.02
CA SER A 312 24.08 -1.37 -48.73
C SER A 312 22.96 -2.23 -48.09
N PRO A 313 22.99 -3.58 -48.23
CA PRO A 313 21.86 -4.46 -47.93
C PRO A 313 21.72 -4.79 -46.43
N PRO A 314 20.56 -5.30 -45.97
CA PRO A 314 20.30 -5.54 -44.55
C PRO A 314 21.09 -6.75 -44.02
N LYS A 315 21.71 -6.59 -42.85
CA LYS A 315 22.23 -7.68 -42.03
C LYS A 315 21.06 -8.36 -41.28
N SER A 316 21.14 -9.68 -41.18
CA SER A 316 20.26 -10.58 -40.41
C SER A 316 20.30 -10.27 -38.90
N PRO A 317 19.22 -10.57 -38.14
CA PRO A 317 19.16 -10.29 -36.72
C PRO A 317 20.02 -11.28 -35.93
N GLU A 318 20.92 -10.76 -35.10
CA GLU A 318 21.58 -11.51 -34.01
C GLU A 318 20.57 -11.82 -32.89
N PRO A 319 20.73 -12.95 -32.18
CA PRO A 319 19.82 -13.34 -31.10
C PRO A 319 19.97 -12.41 -29.89
N GLU A 320 18.83 -12.04 -29.28
CA GLU A 320 18.78 -11.23 -28.06
C GLU A 320 19.44 -11.97 -26.89
N PRO A 321 20.27 -11.29 -26.07
CA PRO A 321 20.78 -11.85 -24.82
C PRO A 321 19.65 -12.00 -23.78
N PRO A 322 19.79 -12.93 -22.82
CA PRO A 322 18.75 -13.21 -21.82
C PRO A 322 18.46 -11.99 -20.92
N GLU A 323 17.19 -11.80 -20.55
CA GLU A 323 16.71 -10.69 -19.71
C GLU A 323 17.31 -10.72 -18.28
N PRO A 324 17.77 -9.57 -17.73
CA PRO A 324 18.20 -9.48 -16.33
C PRO A 324 17.03 -9.36 -15.33
N PRO A 325 17.26 -9.64 -14.02
CA PRO A 325 16.25 -9.60 -12.96
C PRO A 325 15.58 -8.22 -12.81
N ARG A 326 14.32 -8.22 -12.33
CA ARG A 326 13.42 -7.05 -12.29
C ARG A 326 13.86 -5.90 -11.37
N TYR A 327 14.91 -6.05 -10.57
CA TYR A 327 15.33 -5.06 -9.56
C TYR A 327 15.78 -3.71 -10.15
N TYR A 328 16.17 -3.64 -11.43
CA TYR A 328 16.59 -2.40 -12.09
C TYR A 328 15.84 -2.08 -13.39
N LYS A 329 14.59 -2.57 -13.57
CA LYS A 329 13.77 -2.13 -14.72
C LYS A 329 13.37 -0.66 -14.52
N SER A 330 14.16 0.24 -15.11
CA SER A 330 13.81 1.65 -15.35
C SER A 330 12.47 1.72 -16.10
N ARG A 331 11.34 1.77 -15.37
CA ARG A 331 10.11 2.37 -15.89
C ARG A 331 10.47 3.78 -16.35
N ARG A 332 9.91 4.25 -17.48
CA ARG A 332 10.12 5.64 -17.91
C ARG A 332 9.72 6.57 -16.76
N LEU A 333 10.73 7.14 -16.11
CA LEU A 333 10.59 8.05 -14.98
C LEU A 333 9.68 9.22 -15.37
N PRO A 334 8.87 9.74 -14.43
CA PRO A 334 8.27 11.06 -14.57
C PRO A 334 9.36 12.08 -14.89
N LYS A 335 9.11 13.00 -15.82
CA LYS A 335 10.04 14.12 -16.05
C LYS A 335 10.06 14.98 -14.79
N LEU A 336 11.19 15.00 -14.09
CA LEU A 336 11.46 16.00 -13.04
C LEU A 336 11.14 17.41 -13.58
N PRO A 337 10.55 18.30 -12.78
CA PRO A 337 10.36 19.70 -13.17
C PRO A 337 11.72 20.28 -13.57
N ARG A 338 11.81 20.87 -14.77
CA ARG A 338 13.04 21.57 -15.17
C ARG A 338 13.27 22.73 -14.19
N PRO A 339 14.44 22.80 -13.53
CA PRO A 339 14.84 24.02 -12.84
C PRO A 339 14.94 25.18 -13.84
N PRO A 340 14.76 26.44 -13.40
CA PRO A 340 15.07 27.58 -14.24
C PRO A 340 16.52 27.49 -14.73
N GLU A 341 16.74 27.79 -16.01
CA GLU A 341 18.08 27.90 -16.57
C GLU A 341 18.85 29.00 -15.81
N PRO A 342 20.13 28.76 -15.44
CA PRO A 342 20.93 29.80 -14.83
C PRO A 342 21.08 30.97 -15.80
N PRO A 343 21.19 32.22 -15.31
CA PRO A 343 21.35 33.37 -16.18
C PRO A 343 22.62 33.21 -17.04
N GLU A 344 22.47 33.40 -18.35
CA GLU A 344 23.59 33.53 -19.29
C GLU A 344 24.34 34.82 -18.97
N SER A 345 25.42 34.72 -18.20
CA SER A 345 26.49 35.71 -18.20
C SER A 345 27.75 35.03 -18.74
N ASP A 346 27.89 35.09 -20.07
CA ASP A 346 29.18 34.96 -20.73
C ASP A 346 30.00 36.20 -20.39
N ASP A 347 30.97 36.07 -19.50
CA ASP A 347 32.28 36.74 -19.52
C ASP A 347 32.93 36.62 -18.13
N GLU A 348 33.85 35.67 -17.99
CA GLU A 348 35.16 35.84 -17.32
C GLU A 348 35.89 34.48 -17.31
N ILE A 349 36.81 34.33 -18.26
CA ILE A 349 37.90 33.35 -18.16
C ILE A 349 39.02 34.07 -17.42
N GLU A 350 39.31 33.69 -16.18
CA GLU A 350 40.66 33.85 -15.63
C GLU A 350 40.94 32.86 -14.49
N ASN A 351 42.01 32.07 -14.69
CA ASN A 351 42.81 31.33 -13.70
C ASN A 351 42.09 30.44 -12.68
N GLN A 352 42.01 29.14 -12.97
CA GLN A 352 41.86 28.13 -11.92
C GLN A 352 43.21 27.94 -11.20
N PRO A 353 43.29 28.13 -9.87
CA PRO A 353 44.47 27.76 -9.10
C PRO A 353 44.65 26.25 -9.10
N GLU A 354 45.89 25.79 -9.19
CA GLU A 354 46.29 24.39 -8.99
C GLU A 354 45.82 23.93 -7.60
N GLY A 355 44.75 23.14 -7.55
CA GLY A 355 44.20 22.62 -6.30
C GLY A 355 42.74 22.15 -6.34
N GLN A 356 41.93 22.53 -7.34
CA GLN A 356 40.55 22.04 -7.43
C GLN A 356 40.49 20.62 -8.00
N VAL A 357 40.03 19.68 -7.17
CA VAL A 357 39.78 18.29 -7.55
C VAL A 357 38.80 18.23 -8.73
N ARG A 358 39.22 17.64 -9.85
CA ARG A 358 38.45 17.51 -11.09
C ARG A 358 37.09 16.84 -10.82
N ARG A 359 36.00 17.54 -11.13
CA ARG A 359 34.64 16.98 -11.14
C ARG A 359 34.42 16.13 -12.39
N MET A 360 33.79 14.97 -12.24
CA MET A 360 33.47 14.06 -13.34
C MET A 360 32.51 14.71 -14.36
N LEU A 361 32.67 14.36 -15.63
CA LEU A 361 31.70 14.71 -16.68
C LEU A 361 30.44 13.85 -16.58
N SER A 362 29.30 14.35 -17.05
CA SER A 362 28.01 13.63 -17.02
C SER A 362 28.06 12.21 -17.62
N ALA A 363 28.86 12.01 -18.69
CA ALA A 363 29.07 10.68 -19.28
C ALA A 363 29.92 9.77 -18.39
N GLU A 364 30.92 10.32 -17.68
CA GLU A 364 31.76 9.57 -16.74
C GLU A 364 30.94 9.14 -15.52
N VAL A 365 30.13 10.04 -14.95
CA VAL A 365 29.22 9.73 -13.83
C VAL A 365 28.23 8.63 -14.21
N LYS A 366 27.64 8.73 -15.41
CA LYS A 366 26.68 7.73 -15.91
C LYS A 366 27.33 6.35 -16.08
N ASN A 367 28.56 6.30 -16.60
CA ASN A 367 29.28 5.05 -16.76
C ASN A 367 29.66 4.45 -15.40
N ALA A 368 30.17 5.26 -14.47
CA ALA A 368 30.51 4.82 -13.12
C ALA A 368 29.28 4.25 -12.40
N TRP A 369 28.13 4.94 -12.43
CA TRP A 369 26.88 4.42 -11.87
C TRP A 369 26.47 3.09 -12.50
N GLY A 370 26.52 3.00 -13.83
CA GLY A 370 26.15 1.78 -14.54
C GLY A 370 27.06 0.59 -14.23
N GLU A 371 28.34 0.83 -13.99
CA GLU A 371 29.29 -0.21 -13.57
C GLU A 371 29.06 -0.64 -12.11
N ILE A 372 28.96 0.33 -11.18
CA ILE A 372 28.74 0.06 -9.75
C ILE A 372 27.42 -0.65 -9.52
N SER A 373 26.32 -0.19 -10.13
CA SER A 373 25.00 -0.80 -9.94
C SER A 373 24.92 -2.24 -10.49
N ARG A 374 25.59 -2.51 -11.61
CA ARG A 374 25.70 -3.88 -12.16
C ARG A 374 26.53 -4.76 -11.24
N ASP A 375 27.70 -4.29 -10.84
CA ASP A 375 28.61 -5.02 -9.94
C ASP A 375 27.95 -5.33 -8.59
N TYR A 376 27.24 -4.36 -8.01
CA TYR A 376 26.45 -4.53 -6.80
C TYR A 376 25.44 -5.67 -6.94
N THR A 377 24.67 -5.68 -8.04
CA THR A 377 23.62 -6.69 -8.23
C THR A 377 24.22 -8.10 -8.29
N GLU A 378 25.27 -8.29 -9.07
CA GLU A 378 25.94 -9.59 -9.23
C GLU A 378 26.61 -10.06 -7.92
N GLN A 379 27.28 -9.15 -7.21
CA GLN A 379 27.96 -9.49 -5.96
C GLN A 379 27.00 -9.66 -4.78
N PHE A 380 25.88 -8.94 -4.76
CA PHE A 380 24.85 -9.12 -3.74
C PHE A 380 24.23 -10.51 -3.84
N GLU A 381 23.90 -11.00 -5.04
CA GLU A 381 23.40 -12.36 -5.23
C GLU A 381 24.41 -13.40 -4.70
N GLN A 382 25.70 -13.23 -4.99
CA GLN A 382 26.77 -14.11 -4.48
C GLN A 382 26.91 -14.03 -2.94
N CYS A 383 26.78 -12.83 -2.37
CA CYS A 383 26.81 -12.63 -0.92
C CYS A 383 25.60 -13.30 -0.25
N ILE A 384 24.42 -13.25 -0.87
CA ILE A 384 23.25 -13.96 -0.37
C ILE A 384 23.48 -15.47 -0.45
N GLU A 385 24.01 -15.99 -1.55
CA GLU A 385 24.33 -17.41 -1.69
C GLU A 385 25.37 -17.89 -0.66
N SER A 386 26.36 -17.07 -0.31
CA SER A 386 27.42 -17.45 0.64
C SER A 386 26.90 -17.62 2.07
N ILE A 387 25.91 -16.82 2.46
CA ILE A 387 25.34 -16.89 3.81
C ILE A 387 24.27 -17.97 3.96
N LEU A 388 23.79 -18.59 2.87
CA LEU A 388 22.72 -19.59 3.00
C LEU A 388 23.26 -20.90 3.58
N PRO A 389 22.64 -21.45 4.63
CA PRO A 389 22.98 -22.79 5.11
C PRO A 389 22.63 -23.83 4.06
N SER A 390 23.38 -24.94 4.04
CA SER A 390 23.19 -26.03 3.07
C SER A 390 21.82 -26.72 3.16
N GLN A 391 21.15 -26.60 4.30
CA GLN A 391 19.78 -27.04 4.54
C GLN A 391 19.05 -25.99 5.38
N LYS A 392 17.72 -25.96 5.28
CA LYS A 392 16.89 -25.10 6.14
C LYS A 392 17.11 -25.49 7.61
N VAL A 393 17.37 -24.50 8.46
CA VAL A 393 17.59 -24.70 9.90
C VAL A 393 16.38 -24.22 10.71
N GLU A 394 16.30 -24.65 11.97
CA GLU A 394 15.34 -24.07 12.92
C GLU A 394 15.69 -22.61 13.23
N PHE A 395 14.67 -21.81 13.52
CA PHE A 395 14.86 -20.39 13.80
C PHE A 395 15.75 -20.16 15.03
N ASN A 396 16.83 -19.41 14.81
CA ASN A 396 17.70 -18.92 15.86
C ASN A 396 18.20 -17.53 15.47
N TYR A 397 17.82 -16.52 16.27
CA TYR A 397 18.13 -15.12 15.99
C TYR A 397 19.64 -14.86 15.92
N GLU A 398 20.44 -15.43 16.82
CA GLU A 398 21.89 -15.21 16.89
C GLU A 398 22.64 -15.83 15.70
N ASN A 399 22.19 -16.99 15.22
CA ASN A 399 22.76 -17.61 14.02
C ASN A 399 22.51 -16.76 12.77
N LEU A 400 21.29 -16.22 12.63
CA LEU A 400 20.93 -15.31 11.54
C LEU A 400 21.68 -13.98 11.64
N HIS A 401 21.81 -13.43 12.85
CA HIS A 401 22.60 -12.23 13.12
C HIS A 401 24.06 -12.42 12.69
N THR A 402 24.67 -13.55 13.05
CA THR A 402 26.05 -13.87 12.66
C THR A 402 26.20 -13.96 11.14
N ALA A 403 25.24 -14.58 10.46
CA ALA A 403 25.27 -14.69 8.99
C ALA A 403 25.14 -13.32 8.29
N LEU A 404 24.25 -12.46 8.79
CA LEU A 404 24.05 -11.12 8.25
C LEU A 404 25.22 -10.16 8.53
N GLN A 405 26.23 -10.57 9.30
CA GLN A 405 27.50 -9.85 9.39
C GLN A 405 28.22 -9.83 8.03
N GLU A 406 28.17 -10.91 7.25
CA GLU A 406 28.78 -10.94 5.90
C GLU A 406 28.09 -9.96 4.95
N VAL A 407 26.76 -9.88 5.02
CA VAL A 407 25.96 -8.88 4.28
C VAL A 407 26.34 -7.47 4.74
N SER A 408 26.56 -7.28 6.05
CA SER A 408 26.98 -5.99 6.56
C SER A 408 28.35 -5.55 6.04
N ASP A 409 29.30 -6.47 6.00
CA ASP A 409 30.63 -6.19 5.45
C ASP A 409 30.58 -5.95 3.95
N PHE A 410 29.66 -6.62 3.23
CA PHE A 410 29.36 -6.36 1.82
C PHE A 410 28.84 -4.94 1.61
N GLU A 411 27.76 -4.53 2.27
CA GLU A 411 27.15 -3.20 2.08
C GLU A 411 28.16 -2.06 2.34
N LYS A 412 28.97 -2.17 3.40
CA LYS A 412 30.02 -1.20 3.74
C LYS A 412 31.10 -1.10 2.64
N ARG A 413 31.48 -2.22 2.03
CA ARG A 413 32.41 -2.22 0.89
C ARG A 413 31.80 -1.57 -0.35
N GLU A 414 30.53 -1.83 -0.64
CA GLU A 414 29.85 -1.24 -1.80
C GLU A 414 29.68 0.28 -1.65
N ASN A 415 29.34 0.76 -0.45
CA ASN A 415 29.34 2.20 -0.16
C ASN A 415 30.73 2.83 -0.37
N SER A 416 31.79 2.12 0.02
CA SER A 416 33.18 2.59 -0.21
C SER A 416 33.48 2.75 -1.71
N LYS A 417 33.05 1.82 -2.57
CA LYS A 417 33.19 1.96 -4.04
C LYS A 417 32.45 3.20 -4.57
N VAL A 418 31.27 3.50 -4.03
CA VAL A 418 30.51 4.71 -4.41
C VAL A 418 31.30 5.97 -4.04
N VAL A 419 31.86 6.04 -2.83
CA VAL A 419 32.69 7.18 -2.39
C VAL A 419 33.95 7.31 -3.26
N GLU A 420 34.67 6.21 -3.47
CA GLU A 420 35.92 6.17 -4.27
C GLU A 420 35.70 6.60 -5.72
N SER A 421 34.53 6.29 -6.29
CA SER A 421 34.19 6.69 -7.66
C SER A 421 34.07 8.21 -7.83
N GLY A 422 33.85 8.96 -6.74
CA GLY A 422 33.57 10.40 -6.78
C GLY A 422 32.22 10.76 -7.40
N LEU A 423 31.33 9.78 -7.63
CA LEU A 423 30.03 9.94 -8.27
C LEU A 423 29.18 11.04 -7.60
N LEU A 424 29.23 11.13 -6.27
CA LEU A 424 28.41 12.05 -5.48
C LEU A 424 29.04 13.44 -5.32
N LYS A 425 30.27 13.65 -5.81
CA LYS A 425 31.02 14.89 -5.63
C LYS A 425 30.43 16.05 -6.43
N GLY A 426 30.26 17.19 -5.78
CA GLY A 426 29.75 18.41 -6.39
C GLY A 426 28.21 18.52 -6.39
N LEU A 427 27.49 17.58 -5.78
CA LEU A 427 26.05 17.70 -5.58
C LEU A 427 25.73 18.85 -4.61
N ARG A 428 24.84 19.76 -4.99
CA ARG A 428 24.40 20.85 -4.11
C ARG A 428 23.32 20.37 -3.14
N LEU A 429 23.42 20.76 -1.87
CA LEU A 429 22.44 20.42 -0.82
C LEU A 429 21.00 20.80 -1.22
N GLU A 430 20.81 21.98 -1.83
CA GLU A 430 19.50 22.42 -2.31
C GLU A 430 18.91 21.47 -3.37
N ASN A 431 19.74 20.98 -4.28
CA ASN A 431 19.31 20.04 -5.32
C ASN A 431 18.92 18.68 -4.72
N ILE A 432 19.64 18.22 -3.70
CA ILE A 432 19.31 16.99 -2.96
C ILE A 432 17.95 17.15 -2.27
N LYS A 433 17.73 18.26 -1.56
CA LYS A 433 16.44 18.55 -0.92
C LYS A 433 15.31 18.60 -1.94
N ARG A 434 15.50 19.28 -3.07
CA ARG A 434 14.51 19.34 -4.15
C ARG A 434 14.21 17.97 -4.77
N ALA A 435 15.21 17.10 -4.89
CA ALA A 435 15.00 15.73 -5.35
C ALA A 435 14.18 14.92 -4.33
N GLY A 436 14.50 15.04 -3.03
CA GLY A 436 13.71 14.44 -1.95
C GLY A 436 12.26 14.93 -1.96
N GLN A 437 12.03 16.23 -2.15
CA GLN A 437 10.68 16.81 -2.26
C GLN A 437 9.87 16.27 -3.45
N GLY A 438 10.55 15.73 -4.46
CA GLY A 438 9.93 15.11 -5.64
C GLY A 438 9.56 13.65 -5.44
N MET A 439 9.76 13.09 -4.24
CA MET A 439 9.50 11.67 -3.97
C MET A 439 8.03 11.31 -4.03
N ILE A 440 7.78 10.18 -4.70
CA ILE A 440 6.47 9.57 -4.79
C ILE A 440 6.46 8.42 -3.78
N PHE A 441 5.64 8.60 -2.75
CA PHE A 441 5.41 7.58 -1.73
C PHE A 441 4.43 6.53 -2.27
N GLN A 442 4.56 5.31 -1.75
CA GLN A 442 3.57 4.25 -1.94
C GLN A 442 2.20 4.74 -1.44
N ASP A 443 1.14 4.32 -2.13
CA ASP A 443 -0.23 4.70 -1.76
C ASP A 443 -0.52 4.28 -0.30
N GLY A 444 -1.21 5.14 0.46
CA GLY A 444 -1.48 4.93 1.89
C GLY A 444 -0.35 5.27 2.86
N CYS A 445 0.93 5.16 2.47
CA CYS A 445 2.11 5.33 3.35
C CYS A 445 2.12 6.65 4.14
N ILE A 446 2.00 7.79 3.43
CA ILE A 446 2.00 9.11 4.06
C ILE A 446 0.81 9.29 4.99
N SER A 447 -0.38 8.84 4.56
CA SER A 447 -1.59 8.96 5.36
C SER A 447 -1.49 8.20 6.69
N PHE A 448 -0.82 7.04 6.68
CA PHE A 448 -0.57 6.23 7.86
C PHE A 448 0.30 6.97 8.89
N PHE A 449 1.49 7.43 8.49
CA PHE A 449 2.37 8.16 9.40
C PHE A 449 1.74 9.46 9.92
N GLN A 450 1.05 10.18 9.05
CA GLN A 450 0.34 11.39 9.45
C GLN A 450 -0.75 11.12 10.49
N ARG A 451 -1.47 10.01 10.37
CA ARG A 451 -2.55 9.64 11.29
C ARG A 451 -1.98 9.29 12.66
N ILE A 452 -0.89 8.51 12.71
CA ILE A 452 -0.16 8.19 13.95
C ILE A 452 0.30 9.47 14.67
N ILE A 453 0.93 10.39 13.94
CA ILE A 453 1.53 11.61 14.53
C ILE A 453 0.45 12.59 15.02
N LYS A 454 -0.70 12.65 14.36
CA LYS A 454 -1.80 13.56 14.70
C LYS A 454 -2.72 13.01 15.79
N ASP A 455 -2.57 11.75 16.19
CA ASP A 455 -3.43 11.17 17.21
C ASP A 455 -2.97 11.57 18.61
N GLU A 456 -3.62 12.58 19.18
CA GLU A 456 -3.35 13.05 20.54
C GLU A 456 -3.66 12.00 21.63
N ASN A 457 -4.47 10.98 21.30
CA ASN A 457 -4.79 9.88 22.20
C ASN A 457 -3.80 8.73 22.10
N LEU A 458 -2.73 8.86 21.30
CA LEU A 458 -1.72 7.84 21.12
C LEU A 458 -0.35 8.38 21.53
N ASN A 459 0.29 7.70 22.49
CA ASN A 459 1.69 7.94 22.79
C ASN A 459 2.56 7.14 21.81
N ALA A 460 2.80 7.69 20.62
CA ALA A 460 3.62 7.06 19.59
C ALA A 460 4.88 7.85 19.27
N SER A 461 5.96 7.14 18.90
CA SER A 461 7.12 7.73 18.25
C SER A 461 7.46 6.97 16.97
N VAL A 462 7.68 7.74 15.90
CA VAL A 462 7.98 7.22 14.56
C VAL A 462 9.45 7.43 14.24
N HIS A 463 10.11 6.36 13.80
CA HIS A 463 11.52 6.31 13.46
C HIS A 463 11.71 5.70 12.08
N ILE A 464 12.50 6.34 11.23
CA ILE A 464 12.92 5.80 9.93
C ILE A 464 14.37 5.36 10.05
N LEU A 465 14.65 4.07 9.83
CA LEU A 465 16.00 3.50 9.82
C LEU A 465 16.33 3.08 8.40
N SER A 466 17.28 3.75 7.74
CA SER A 466 17.45 3.63 6.29
C SER A 466 18.91 3.63 5.87
N TYR A 467 19.25 2.84 4.84
CA TYR A 467 20.56 2.82 4.21
C TYR A 467 20.84 4.03 3.31
N CYS A 468 19.79 4.78 2.94
CA CYS A 468 19.90 5.98 2.13
C CYS A 468 21.15 6.81 2.47
N TRP A 469 21.93 7.13 1.45
CA TRP A 469 23.23 7.79 1.63
C TRP A 469 23.14 9.20 2.21
N CYS A 470 21.96 9.82 2.22
CA CYS A 470 21.78 11.20 2.67
C CYS A 470 20.46 11.44 3.41
N SER A 471 20.53 11.64 4.72
CA SER A 471 19.37 11.91 5.57
C SER A 471 18.64 13.22 5.23
N ASP A 472 19.31 14.24 4.67
CA ASP A 472 18.66 15.46 4.17
C ASP A 472 17.67 15.17 3.02
N PHE A 473 17.95 14.15 2.20
CA PHE A 473 17.05 13.71 1.13
C PHE A 473 15.75 13.15 1.74
N VAL A 474 15.87 12.22 2.69
CA VAL A 474 14.74 11.60 3.38
C VAL A 474 13.92 12.64 4.15
N ARG A 475 14.59 13.54 4.89
CA ARG A 475 13.92 14.65 5.62
C ARG A 475 13.12 15.53 4.68
N ALA A 476 13.68 15.88 3.53
CA ALA A 476 13.00 16.71 2.53
C ALA A 476 11.80 15.98 1.91
N ALA A 477 11.90 14.65 1.70
CA ALA A 477 10.78 13.84 1.22
C ALA A 477 9.60 13.89 2.19
N PHE A 478 9.80 13.50 3.46
CA PHE A 478 8.72 13.52 4.47
C PHE A 478 8.17 14.93 4.72
N SER A 479 9.03 15.94 4.86
CA SER A 479 8.59 17.32 5.16
C SER A 479 7.72 17.92 4.04
N SER A 480 7.94 17.50 2.80
CA SER A 480 7.14 17.98 1.66
C SER A 480 5.88 17.16 1.41
N ALA A 481 5.89 15.89 1.82
CA ALA A 481 4.81 14.97 1.55
C ALA A 481 3.53 15.41 2.24
N ALA A 482 3.63 15.85 3.51
CA ALA A 482 2.50 16.44 4.20
C ALA A 482 2.87 17.18 5.50
N GLN A 483 2.00 18.11 5.92
CA GLN A 483 2.18 18.89 7.14
C GLN A 483 2.22 18.00 8.39
N GLY A 484 3.16 18.26 9.29
CA GLY A 484 3.34 17.59 10.58
C GLY A 484 4.31 16.42 10.54
N LEU A 485 4.82 16.02 9.37
CA LEU A 485 5.81 14.95 9.24
C LEU A 485 7.25 15.40 9.52
N GLU A 486 7.47 16.68 9.82
CA GLU A 486 8.78 17.20 10.23
C GLU A 486 9.27 16.58 11.56
N VAL A 487 8.37 15.98 12.34
CA VAL A 487 8.66 15.32 13.62
C VAL A 487 9.10 13.86 13.50
N VAL A 488 9.09 13.29 12.28
CA VAL A 488 9.56 11.92 12.04
C VAL A 488 11.06 11.84 12.31
N ASN A 489 11.48 10.92 13.16
CA ASN A 489 12.89 10.77 13.52
C ASN A 489 13.62 9.98 12.44
N ILE A 490 14.49 10.63 11.68
CA ILE A 490 15.21 10.02 10.56
C ILE A 490 16.64 9.66 10.96
N HIS A 491 16.96 8.38 10.84
CA HIS A 491 18.26 7.79 11.10
C HIS A 491 18.74 7.17 9.78
N ALA A 492 19.72 7.82 9.16
CA ALA A 492 20.32 7.41 7.89
C ALA A 492 21.73 8.01 7.78
N ASN A 493 22.46 7.64 6.73
CA ASN A 493 23.77 8.20 6.45
C ASN A 493 23.70 9.69 6.11
N GLU A 494 24.84 10.38 6.15
CA GLU A 494 24.94 11.80 5.81
C GLU A 494 26.00 12.01 4.74
N PHE A 495 25.82 13.02 3.89
CA PHE A 495 26.92 13.44 3.01
C PHE A 495 27.85 14.39 3.76
N GLY A 496 29.15 14.26 3.50
CA GLY A 496 30.12 15.29 3.87
C GLY A 496 29.95 16.51 2.97
N PHE A 497 29.75 17.70 3.55
CA PHE A 497 29.61 18.95 2.81
C PHE A 497 30.74 19.92 3.11
N GLU A 498 31.26 20.56 2.05
CA GLU A 498 31.98 21.82 2.16
C GLU A 498 31.03 22.93 1.74
N GLU A 499 30.69 23.80 2.69
CA GLU A 499 29.63 24.81 2.59
C GLU A 499 28.25 24.22 2.28
N SER A 500 27.93 23.99 1.01
CA SER A 500 26.67 23.40 0.53
C SER A 500 26.87 22.49 -0.66
N ILE A 501 28.11 22.06 -0.90
CA ILE A 501 28.52 21.20 -2.00
C ILE A 501 29.06 19.90 -1.40
N SER A 502 28.50 18.77 -1.85
CA SER A 502 28.94 17.45 -1.40
C SER A 502 30.40 17.22 -1.80
N THR A 503 31.20 16.81 -0.83
CA THR A 503 32.59 16.38 -1.00
C THR A 503 32.69 15.07 -1.79
N GLY A 504 31.59 14.31 -1.85
CA GLY A 504 31.54 12.94 -2.34
C GLY A 504 31.61 11.88 -1.24
N GLU A 505 31.92 12.28 0.00
CA GLU A 505 32.00 11.37 1.14
C GLU A 505 30.61 11.04 1.71
N ILE A 506 30.46 9.79 2.18
CA ILE A 506 29.31 9.31 2.94
C ILE A 506 29.79 9.10 4.39
N ILE A 507 29.18 9.85 5.31
CA ILE A 507 29.32 9.69 6.75
C ILE A 507 28.38 8.56 7.17
N GLY A 508 28.95 7.36 7.32
CA GLY A 508 28.25 6.14 7.72
C GLY A 508 27.68 6.22 9.12
N LYS A 509 26.35 6.25 9.23
CA LYS A 509 25.59 6.10 10.49
C LYS A 509 24.80 4.81 10.51
N ILE A 510 24.17 4.47 9.39
CA ILE A 510 23.41 3.24 9.18
C ILE A 510 23.72 2.75 7.77
N GLU A 511 24.74 1.91 7.65
CA GLU A 511 25.18 1.38 6.35
C GLU A 511 24.77 -0.07 6.13
N SER A 512 24.33 -0.75 7.19
CA SER A 512 24.23 -2.19 7.17
C SER A 512 23.11 -2.75 8.07
N PRO A 513 22.76 -4.04 7.91
CA PRO A 513 21.72 -4.68 8.73
C PRO A 513 22.07 -4.65 10.22
N ILE A 514 23.36 -4.75 10.53
CA ILE A 514 23.91 -4.70 11.89
C ILE A 514 23.78 -3.29 12.46
N ASP A 515 24.16 -2.27 11.68
CA ASP A 515 24.02 -0.88 12.12
C ASP A 515 22.54 -0.51 12.35
N LYS A 516 21.62 -1.03 11.53
CA LYS A 516 20.15 -0.87 11.72
C LYS A 516 19.69 -1.42 13.07
N VAL A 517 20.08 -2.65 13.42
CA VAL A 517 19.64 -3.25 14.69
C VAL A 517 20.31 -2.61 15.91
N GLU A 518 21.56 -2.16 15.77
CA GLU A 518 22.23 -1.36 16.81
C GLU A 518 21.49 -0.03 17.04
N ALA A 519 21.14 0.68 15.98
CA ALA A 519 20.35 1.91 16.06
C ALA A 519 18.96 1.66 16.69
N PHE A 520 18.27 0.59 16.27
CA PHE A 520 16.99 0.16 16.85
C PHE A 520 17.12 -0.04 18.37
N ASN A 521 18.11 -0.82 18.81
CA ASN A 521 18.36 -1.09 20.23
C ASN A 521 18.73 0.20 21.00
N HIS A 522 19.56 1.06 20.42
CA HIS A 522 19.94 2.33 21.03
C HIS A 522 18.74 3.25 21.25
N ILE A 523 17.83 3.35 20.29
CA ILE A 523 16.60 4.14 20.39
C ILE A 523 15.70 3.60 21.51
N LEU A 524 15.57 2.27 21.63
CA LEU A 524 14.78 1.64 22.68
C LEU A 524 15.37 1.88 24.08
N GLN A 525 16.69 1.82 24.21
CA GLN A 525 17.41 2.10 25.46
C GLN A 525 17.35 3.59 25.85
N GLY A 526 17.38 4.50 24.87
CA GLY A 526 17.29 5.94 25.09
C GLY A 526 15.93 6.42 25.59
N CYS A 527 14.86 5.64 25.38
CA CYS A 527 13.55 5.90 25.97
C CYS A 527 13.56 5.47 27.44
N SER A 528 13.88 6.39 28.35
CA SER A 528 14.03 6.17 29.80
C SER A 528 12.70 6.17 30.58
N ASP A 529 11.55 6.10 29.92
CA ASP A 529 10.25 6.05 30.60
C ASP A 529 9.93 4.63 31.09
N ASP A 530 9.28 4.52 32.26
CA ASP A 530 8.78 3.25 32.84
C ASP A 530 7.57 2.67 32.04
N LYS A 531 7.31 3.18 30.84
CA LYS A 531 6.17 2.78 30.02
C LYS A 531 6.45 1.45 29.32
N ARG A 532 5.40 0.64 29.17
CA ARG A 532 5.44 -0.57 28.35
C ARG A 532 5.56 -0.15 26.88
N LYS A 533 6.62 -0.63 26.22
CA LYS A 533 6.88 -0.35 24.80
C LYS A 533 6.30 -1.48 23.96
N LEU A 534 5.56 -1.14 22.92
CA LEU A 534 5.16 -2.05 21.86
C LEU A 534 5.89 -1.64 20.59
N THR A 535 6.68 -2.53 20.01
CA THR A 535 7.51 -2.24 18.85
C THR A 535 6.93 -2.83 17.58
N VAL A 536 6.79 -2.01 16.55
CA VAL A 536 6.39 -2.43 15.20
C VAL A 536 7.48 -2.02 14.23
N PHE A 537 7.99 -2.95 13.43
CA PHE A 537 8.95 -2.65 12.37
C PHE A 537 8.35 -3.00 11.01
N ILE A 538 8.46 -2.06 10.06
CA ILE A 538 8.00 -2.24 8.68
C ILE A 538 9.21 -2.19 7.74
N GLY A 539 9.39 -3.20 6.91
CA GLY A 539 10.51 -3.27 5.98
C GLY A 539 10.20 -4.17 4.78
N ASP A 540 11.11 -4.21 3.81
CA ASP A 540 10.90 -4.97 2.56
C ASP A 540 12.11 -5.81 2.15
N SER A 541 13.26 -5.67 2.82
CA SER A 541 14.54 -6.21 2.36
C SER A 541 15.24 -7.13 3.36
N VAL A 542 16.26 -7.87 2.89
CA VAL A 542 17.17 -8.66 3.75
C VAL A 542 17.82 -7.79 4.82
N GLY A 543 18.07 -6.51 4.49
CA GLY A 543 18.66 -5.55 5.40
C GLY A 543 17.83 -5.23 6.62
N ASP A 544 16.52 -5.46 6.53
CA ASP A 544 15.57 -5.18 7.60
C ASP A 544 15.34 -6.40 8.50
N LEU A 545 15.79 -7.59 8.08
CA LEU A 545 15.39 -8.86 8.65
C LEU A 545 15.67 -8.96 10.16
N LEU A 546 16.80 -8.44 10.63
CA LEU A 546 17.11 -8.41 12.06
C LEU A 546 16.16 -7.50 12.84
N CYS A 547 15.89 -6.30 12.35
CA CYS A 547 14.97 -5.38 13.03
C CYS A 547 13.52 -5.88 12.99
N LEU A 548 13.10 -6.45 11.85
CA LEU A 548 11.80 -7.09 11.67
C LEU A 548 11.58 -8.19 12.71
N LEU A 549 12.59 -9.04 12.92
CA LEU A 549 12.51 -10.12 13.90
C LEU A 549 12.69 -9.63 15.35
N LYS A 550 13.44 -8.55 15.57
CA LYS A 550 13.68 -8.00 16.92
C LYS A 550 12.43 -7.29 17.47
N ALA A 551 11.65 -6.66 16.61
CA ALA A 551 10.40 -6.00 16.99
C ALA A 551 9.34 -7.02 17.45
N ASP A 552 8.43 -6.58 18.33
CA ASP A 552 7.30 -7.39 18.79
C ASP A 552 6.39 -7.81 17.64
N ILE A 553 6.31 -6.94 16.62
CA ILE A 553 5.58 -7.17 15.37
C ILE A 553 6.45 -6.72 14.19
N GLY A 554 6.96 -7.69 13.43
CA GLY A 554 7.63 -7.45 12.16
C GLY A 554 6.67 -7.58 10.98
N ILE A 555 6.55 -6.52 10.18
CA ILE A 555 5.69 -6.47 8.99
C ILE A 555 6.57 -6.29 7.75
N VAL A 556 6.50 -7.26 6.85
CA VAL A 556 7.14 -7.24 5.55
C VAL A 556 6.15 -6.73 4.51
N ILE A 557 6.46 -5.61 3.87
CA ILE A 557 5.66 -5.07 2.77
C ILE A 557 6.26 -5.48 1.42
N GLY A 558 5.42 -5.99 0.53
CA GLY A 558 5.84 -6.45 -0.80
C GLY A 558 6.43 -7.86 -0.82
N SER A 559 7.26 -8.14 -1.84
CA SER A 559 7.77 -9.49 -2.09
C SER A 559 9.22 -9.48 -2.57
N SER A 560 10.16 -9.31 -1.64
CA SER A 560 11.58 -9.55 -1.90
C SER A 560 11.89 -11.05 -1.90
N ALA A 561 12.36 -11.55 -3.04
CA ALA A 561 12.74 -12.96 -3.19
C ALA A 561 13.92 -13.32 -2.28
N SER A 562 14.94 -12.45 -2.20
CA SER A 562 16.12 -12.68 -1.37
C SER A 562 15.76 -12.68 0.12
N LEU A 563 14.88 -11.77 0.57
CA LEU A 563 14.38 -11.75 1.95
C LEU A 563 13.70 -13.07 2.31
N ARG A 564 12.81 -13.57 1.45
CA ARG A 564 12.11 -14.85 1.67
C ARG A 564 13.09 -16.01 1.68
N THR A 565 14.00 -16.07 0.71
CA THR A 565 15.01 -17.13 0.63
C THR A 565 15.87 -17.18 1.88
N VAL A 566 16.45 -16.06 2.30
CA VAL A 566 17.27 -16.00 3.52
C VAL A 566 16.42 -16.35 4.75
N GLY A 567 15.29 -15.67 4.96
CA GLY A 567 14.44 -15.91 6.11
C GLY A 567 14.03 -17.38 6.25
N GLU A 568 13.53 -18.00 5.17
CA GLU A 568 13.08 -19.40 5.20
C GLU A 568 14.22 -20.40 5.45
N HIS A 569 15.42 -20.14 4.94
CA HIS A 569 16.59 -21.00 5.23
C HIS A 569 17.02 -20.90 6.68
N TYR A 570 16.77 -19.76 7.31
CA TYR A 570 17.00 -19.51 8.74
C TYR A 570 15.76 -19.76 9.60
N GLY A 571 14.76 -20.50 9.10
CA GLY A 571 13.60 -20.94 9.88
C GLY A 571 12.54 -19.86 10.15
N VAL A 572 12.63 -18.69 9.52
CA VAL A 572 11.62 -17.63 9.61
C VAL A 572 10.37 -18.03 8.82
N SER A 573 9.20 -17.85 9.45
CA SER A 573 7.90 -18.06 8.84
C SER A 573 7.32 -16.72 8.38
N PHE A 574 7.00 -16.63 7.08
CA PHE A 574 6.30 -15.49 6.49
C PHE A 574 4.81 -15.81 6.39
N VAL A 575 3.99 -15.11 7.19
CA VAL A 575 2.56 -15.36 7.31
C VAL A 575 1.79 -14.14 6.78
N PRO A 576 0.84 -14.29 5.85
CA PRO A 576 0.00 -13.15 5.46
C PRO A 576 -0.68 -12.53 6.68
N LEU A 577 -0.70 -11.20 6.77
CA LEU A 577 -1.08 -10.49 7.99
C LEU A 577 -2.46 -10.92 8.49
N PHE A 578 -3.51 -10.88 7.65
CA PHE A 578 -4.87 -11.24 8.06
C PHE A 578 -4.98 -12.66 8.65
N PRO A 579 -4.56 -13.76 7.98
CA PRO A 579 -4.50 -15.09 8.61
C PRO A 579 -3.71 -15.14 9.92
N GLY A 580 -2.61 -14.39 9.99
CA GLY A 580 -1.83 -14.24 11.21
C GLY A 580 -2.62 -13.61 12.37
N LEU A 581 -3.40 -12.57 12.06
CA LEU A 581 -4.30 -11.92 13.02
C LEU A 581 -5.45 -12.83 13.46
N VAL A 582 -6.00 -13.64 12.55
CA VAL A 582 -7.06 -14.62 12.89
C VAL A 582 -6.54 -15.61 13.93
N LYS A 583 -5.31 -16.11 13.75
CA LYS A 583 -4.65 -16.97 14.74
C LYS A 583 -4.44 -16.24 16.08
N LYS A 584 -3.97 -14.99 16.05
CA LYS A 584 -3.74 -14.18 17.25
C LYS A 584 -5.03 -13.86 17.99
N GLN A 585 -6.14 -13.66 17.28
CA GLN A 585 -7.46 -13.48 17.90
C GLN A 585 -7.90 -14.73 18.64
N LYS A 586 -7.69 -15.93 18.07
CA LYS A 586 -7.95 -17.20 18.77
C LYS A 586 -7.14 -17.33 20.07
N GLU A 587 -5.85 -16.98 20.03
CA GLU A 587 -4.96 -16.98 21.21
C GLU A 587 -5.38 -15.95 22.28
N CYS A 588 -5.94 -14.81 21.87
CA CYS A 588 -6.41 -13.74 22.76
C CYS A 588 -7.57 -14.22 23.64
N ASP A 589 -8.52 -14.94 23.05
CA ASP A 589 -9.69 -15.45 23.76
C ASP A 589 -9.35 -16.61 24.73
N GLU A 590 -8.20 -17.27 24.53
CA GLU A 590 -7.66 -18.30 25.44
C GLU A 590 -6.93 -17.71 26.68
N GLY A 591 -6.83 -16.38 26.79
CA GLY A 591 -6.22 -15.71 27.95
C GLY A 591 -4.70 -15.68 27.93
N SER A 592 -4.07 -15.68 26.74
CA SER A 592 -2.62 -15.59 26.60
C SER A 592 -2.09 -14.20 27.03
N ASP A 593 -1.23 -14.17 28.06
CA ASP A 593 -0.70 -12.94 28.66
C ASP A 593 0.27 -12.14 27.75
N CYS A 594 0.75 -12.73 26.65
CA CYS A 594 1.69 -12.07 25.73
C CYS A 594 1.44 -12.45 24.26
N LEU A 595 0.54 -11.71 23.60
CA LEU A 595 0.17 -11.95 22.20
C LEU A 595 1.30 -11.65 21.21
N TRP A 596 2.08 -10.61 21.46
CA TRP A 596 3.14 -10.11 20.58
C TRP A 596 4.48 -10.23 21.27
N LYS A 597 5.46 -10.81 20.56
CA LYS A 597 6.79 -11.04 21.11
C LYS A 597 7.82 -11.03 20.00
N GLY A 598 8.88 -10.25 20.21
CA GLY A 598 10.06 -10.27 19.36
C GLY A 598 10.75 -11.64 19.37
N GLU A 599 11.54 -11.88 18.33
CA GLU A 599 12.31 -13.10 18.10
C GLU A 599 11.45 -14.38 18.08
N SER A 600 10.19 -14.25 17.65
CA SER A 600 9.28 -15.39 17.50
C SER A 600 9.58 -16.25 16.25
N GLY A 601 10.39 -15.73 15.33
CA GLY A 601 10.60 -16.32 14.01
C GLY A 601 9.42 -16.15 13.06
N ILE A 602 8.40 -15.36 13.42
CA ILE A 602 7.22 -15.09 12.58
C ILE A 602 7.26 -13.64 12.11
N LEU A 603 7.13 -13.44 10.80
CA LEU A 603 6.97 -12.14 10.17
C LEU A 603 5.65 -12.09 9.41
N TYR A 604 4.95 -10.97 9.51
CA TYR A 604 3.68 -10.77 8.84
C TYR A 604 3.87 -10.12 7.48
N THR A 605 3.28 -10.65 6.42
CA THR A 605 3.42 -10.08 5.07
C THR A 605 2.15 -9.35 4.64
N VAL A 606 2.33 -8.19 4.02
CA VAL A 606 1.27 -7.38 3.40
C VAL A 606 1.65 -6.98 1.98
N GLU A 607 0.65 -6.69 1.15
CA GLU A 607 0.86 -6.15 -0.19
C GLU A 607 0.75 -4.63 -0.22
N ARG A 608 0.01 -4.04 0.72
CA ARG A 608 -0.33 -2.60 0.72
C ARG A 608 -0.23 -1.98 2.12
N TRP A 609 0.06 -0.69 2.15
CA TRP A 609 0.01 0.11 3.39
C TRP A 609 -1.39 0.19 3.99
N ASP A 610 -2.45 0.03 3.19
CA ASP A 610 -3.83 0.02 3.66
C ASP A 610 -4.09 -1.11 4.67
N GLU A 611 -3.46 -2.28 4.49
CA GLU A 611 -3.55 -3.41 5.44
C GLU A 611 -2.87 -3.07 6.77
N ILE A 612 -1.69 -2.43 6.71
CA ILE A 612 -0.97 -1.95 7.89
C ILE A 612 -1.80 -0.91 8.63
N HIS A 613 -2.40 0.02 7.89
CA HIS A 613 -3.28 1.04 8.44
C HIS A 613 -4.46 0.40 9.16
N ALA A 614 -5.20 -0.49 8.48
CA ALA A 614 -6.37 -1.15 9.04
C ALA A 614 -6.01 -1.97 10.30
N PHE A 615 -4.88 -2.68 10.28
CA PHE A 615 -4.39 -3.42 11.44
C PHE A 615 -4.04 -2.51 12.62
N VAL A 616 -3.23 -1.48 12.39
CA VAL A 616 -2.66 -0.68 13.48
C VAL A 616 -3.67 0.34 14.01
N LEU A 617 -4.33 1.08 13.12
CA LEU A 617 -5.16 2.25 13.45
C LEU A 617 -6.67 1.99 13.30
N GLY A 618 -7.06 1.02 12.47
CA GLY A 618 -8.46 0.79 12.12
C GLY A 618 -8.93 1.68 10.98
N PHE A 619 -10.24 1.99 10.96
CA PHE A 619 -10.92 2.78 9.92
C PHE A 619 -10.94 4.30 10.20
#